data_AF-A0A3D4UYM7-F1
#
_entry.id   AF-A0A3D4UYM7-F1
#
_cell.length_a   1.000
_cell.length_b   1.000
_cell.length_c   1.000
_cell.angle_alpha   90.00
_cell.angle_beta   90.00
_cell.angle_gamma   90.00
#
_symmetry.space_group_name_H-M   'P 1'
#
loop_
_entity.id
_entity.type
_entity.pdbx_description
1 polymer ?
#
loop_
_entity_poly.entity_id
_entity_poly.type
_entity_poly.pdbx_seq_one_letter_code
_entity_poly.pdbx_strand_id
1 'polypeptide(L)'
;KKLGCSVLKSLVENDKLLIQDMEVINELYTFIAKGQSFEADEGHTDDLVMCLVMFGWLTRQDYFKNLTERDVRLDVYEDEIKRLEEEVLPFGLISSLEDDEDTPGWQEVR
;
A
#
# COMPACT_ATOMS: atom_id res chain seq x y z
N LYS A 1 -16.09 -11.00 1.25
CA LYS A 1 -15.71 -10.59 -0.13
C LYS A 1 -15.13 -9.17 -0.17
N LYS A 2 -15.92 -8.12 0.08
CA LYS A 2 -15.49 -6.69 -0.04
C LYS A 2 -14.15 -6.35 0.63
N LEU A 3 -13.94 -6.81 1.86
CA LEU A 3 -12.69 -6.58 2.60
C LEU A 3 -11.47 -7.23 1.92
N GLY A 4 -11.61 -8.47 1.46
CA GLY A 4 -10.53 -9.19 0.77
C GLY A 4 -10.17 -8.55 -0.56
N CYS A 5 -11.16 -8.07 -1.32
CA CYS A 5 -10.92 -7.33 -2.56
C CYS A 5 -10.15 -6.02 -2.30
N SER A 6 -10.50 -5.30 -1.23
CA SER A 6 -9.78 -4.08 -0.84
C SER A 6 -8.32 -4.36 -0.47
N VAL A 7 -8.07 -5.42 0.31
CA VAL A 7 -6.68 -5.79 0.65
C VAL A 7 -5.90 -6.28 -0.56
N LEU A 8 -6.49 -7.13 -1.40
CA LEU A 8 -5.85 -7.57 -2.63
C LEU A 8 -5.43 -6.39 -3.50
N LYS A 9 -6.31 -5.40 -3.64
CA LYS A 9 -6.02 -4.15 -4.35
C LYS A 9 -4.81 -3.43 -3.74
N SER A 10 -4.80 -3.19 -2.42
CA SER A 10 -3.66 -2.56 -1.75
C SER A 10 -2.35 -3.35 -1.91
N LEU A 11 -2.39 -4.68 -1.87
CA LEU A 11 -1.20 -5.50 -2.04
C LEU A 11 -0.60 -5.38 -3.45
N VAL A 12 -1.45 -5.32 -4.47
CA VAL A 12 -1.02 -5.17 -5.87
C VAL A 12 -0.56 -3.74 -6.15
N GLU A 13 -1.28 -2.72 -5.69
CA GLU A 13 -0.93 -1.30 -5.94
C GLU A 13 0.36 -0.84 -5.24
N ASN A 14 0.74 -1.49 -4.14
CA ASN A 14 1.97 -1.20 -3.40
C ASN A 14 3.11 -2.19 -3.72
N ASP A 15 2.99 -2.95 -4.83
CA ASP A 15 3.99 -3.93 -5.29
C ASP A 15 4.36 -5.00 -4.22
N LYS A 16 3.48 -5.27 -3.26
CA LYS A 16 3.70 -6.27 -2.20
C LYS A 16 3.27 -7.68 -2.62
N LEU A 17 2.53 -7.80 -3.72
CA LEU A 17 2.12 -9.07 -4.33
C LEU A 17 2.45 -9.09 -5.82
N LEU A 18 3.43 -9.92 -6.20
CA LEU A 18 3.80 -10.14 -7.60
C LEU A 18 3.01 -11.32 -8.19
N ILE A 19 2.24 -11.05 -9.24
CA ILE A 19 1.47 -12.06 -9.97
C ILE A 19 2.18 -12.33 -11.31
N GLN A 20 2.68 -13.56 -11.48
CA GLN A 20 3.44 -13.96 -12.68
C GLN A 20 2.62 -14.83 -13.66
N ASP A 21 1.42 -15.23 -13.25
CA ASP A 21 0.55 -16.09 -14.04
C ASP A 21 -0.34 -15.28 -14.97
N MET A 22 -0.29 -15.58 -16.27
CA MET A 22 -1.03 -14.85 -17.30
C MET A 22 -2.54 -15.12 -17.27
N GLU A 23 -2.98 -16.30 -16.81
CA GLU A 23 -4.41 -16.60 -16.68
C GLU A 23 -5.02 -15.76 -15.55
N VAL A 24 -4.31 -15.65 -14.43
CA VAL A 24 -4.70 -14.78 -13.31
C VAL A 24 -4.80 -13.31 -13.75
N ILE A 25 -3.84 -12.84 -14.55
CA ILE A 25 -3.83 -11.47 -15.08
C ILE A 25 -5.03 -11.25 -16.02
N ASN A 26 -5.33 -12.22 -16.90
CA ASN A 26 -6.47 -12.13 -17.80
C ASN A 26 -7.80 -12.05 -17.03
N GLU A 27 -7.98 -12.86 -15.99
CA GLU A 27 -9.17 -12.77 -15.14
C GLU A 27 -9.24 -11.45 -14.39
N LEU A 28 -8.11 -10.94 -13.86
CA LEU A 28 -8.03 -9.63 -13.19
C LEU A 28 -8.47 -8.49 -14.10
N TYR A 29 -8.11 -8.53 -15.39
CA TYR A 29 -8.55 -7.52 -16.36
C TYR A 29 -10.07 -7.47 -16.52
N THR A 30 -10.74 -8.62 -16.38
CA THR A 30 -12.21 -8.75 -16.51
C THR A 30 -12.94 -8.70 -15.17
N PHE A 31 -12.23 -8.46 -14.06
CA PHE A 31 -12.79 -8.43 -12.72
C PHE A 31 -13.29 -7.03 -12.36
N ILE A 32 -14.59 -6.81 -12.55
CA ILE A 32 -15.20 -5.47 -12.50
C ILE A 32 -16.04 -5.25 -11.24
N ALA A 33 -16.24 -3.98 -10.89
CA ALA A 33 -17.14 -3.61 -9.81
C ALA A 33 -18.60 -3.75 -10.25
N LYS A 34 -19.37 -4.59 -9.56
CA LYS A 34 -20.83 -4.69 -9.70
C LYS A 34 -21.48 -4.33 -8.35
N GLY A 35 -22.05 -3.13 -8.31
CA GLY A 35 -22.66 -2.55 -7.11
C GLY A 35 -21.64 -2.33 -5.98
N GLN A 36 -21.76 -3.09 -4.89
CA GLN A 36 -20.86 -2.99 -3.73
C GLN A 36 -19.78 -4.08 -3.68
N SER A 37 -19.71 -4.93 -4.70
CA SER A 37 -18.79 -6.05 -4.79
C SER A 37 -18.03 -6.02 -6.12
N PHE A 38 -17.07 -6.93 -6.24
CA PHE A 38 -16.37 -7.22 -7.48
C PHE A 38 -16.68 -8.66 -7.90
N GLU A 39 -16.82 -8.86 -9.21
CA GLU A 39 -17.05 -10.14 -9.86
C GLU A 39 -16.64 -10.05 -11.34
N ALA A 40 -16.46 -11.20 -11.99
CA ALA A 40 -16.15 -11.24 -13.42
C ALA A 40 -17.24 -10.56 -14.27
N ASP A 41 -16.80 -10.00 -15.39
CA ASP A 41 -17.68 -9.57 -16.46
C ASP A 41 -18.43 -10.76 -17.09
N GLU A 42 -19.54 -10.47 -17.77
CA GLU A 42 -20.38 -11.53 -18.35
C GLU A 42 -19.60 -12.37 -19.37
N GLY A 43 -19.56 -13.69 -19.16
CA GLY A 43 -18.84 -14.63 -20.03
C GLY A 43 -17.39 -14.90 -19.63
N HIS A 44 -16.92 -14.34 -18.51
CA HIS A 44 -15.59 -14.56 -17.96
C HIS A 44 -15.63 -15.33 -16.63
N THR A 45 -14.49 -15.91 -16.24
CA THR A 45 -14.28 -16.62 -14.98
C THR A 45 -13.56 -15.73 -13.96
N ASP A 46 -13.83 -15.92 -12.67
CA ASP A 46 -13.20 -15.19 -11.57
C ASP A 46 -12.57 -16.10 -10.50
N ASP A 47 -12.41 -17.40 -10.75
CA ASP A 47 -12.00 -18.36 -9.72
C ASP A 47 -10.55 -18.18 -9.27
N LEU A 48 -9.62 -17.84 -10.18
CA LEU A 48 -8.23 -17.59 -9.81
C LEU A 48 -8.11 -16.27 -9.04
N VAL A 49 -8.80 -15.23 -9.48
CA VAL A 49 -8.87 -13.94 -8.77
C VAL A 49 -9.53 -14.10 -7.42
N MET A 50 -10.58 -14.92 -7.32
CA MET A 50 -11.28 -15.21 -6.07
C MET A 50 -10.41 -15.96 -5.08
N CYS A 51 -9.53 -16.86 -5.55
CA CYS A 51 -8.49 -17.47 -4.72
C CYS A 51 -7.55 -16.40 -4.14
N LEU A 52 -7.12 -15.42 -4.95
CA LEU A 52 -6.29 -14.31 -4.47
C LEU A 52 -7.04 -13.38 -3.50
N VAL A 53 -8.33 -13.15 -3.69
CA VAL A 53 -9.17 -12.38 -2.77
C VAL A 53 -9.24 -13.08 -1.41
N MET A 54 -9.32 -14.42 -1.38
CA MET A 54 -9.24 -15.19 -0.13
C MET A 54 -7.85 -15.07 0.51
N PHE A 55 -6.79 -15.13 -0.28
CA PHE A 55 -5.43 -14.90 0.19
C PHE A 55 -5.28 -13.51 0.84
N GLY A 56 -5.73 -12.44 0.18
CA GLY A 56 -5.72 -11.08 0.73
C GLY A 56 -6.57 -10.93 2.00
N TRP A 57 -7.61 -11.74 2.18
CA TRP A 57 -8.33 -11.78 3.46
C TRP A 57 -7.54 -12.52 4.55
N LEU A 58 -6.84 -13.61 4.21
CA LEU A 58 -6.02 -14.40 5.13
C LEU A 58 -4.86 -13.58 5.71
N THR A 59 -4.24 -12.70 4.92
CA THR A 59 -3.13 -11.85 5.40
C THR A 59 -3.51 -10.92 6.56
N ARG A 60 -4.81 -10.69 6.78
CA ARG A 60 -5.31 -9.89 7.92
C ARG A 60 -5.35 -10.64 9.23
N GLN A 61 -5.25 -11.97 9.23
CA GLN A 61 -5.29 -12.75 10.47
C GLN A 61 -3.98 -12.58 11.23
N ASP A 62 -4.04 -12.43 12.56
CA ASP A 62 -2.87 -12.24 13.41
C ASP A 62 -1.87 -13.41 13.33
N TYR A 63 -2.33 -14.58 12.90
CA TYR A 63 -1.48 -15.73 12.63
C TYR A 63 -0.52 -15.52 11.44
N PHE A 64 -0.98 -14.83 10.38
CA PHE A 64 -0.16 -14.55 9.20
C PHE A 64 0.93 -13.51 9.51
N LYS A 65 0.65 -12.53 10.40
CA LYS A 65 1.66 -11.59 10.90
C LYS A 65 2.83 -12.30 11.60
N ASN A 66 2.52 -13.31 12.42
CA ASN A 66 3.53 -14.07 13.15
C ASN A 66 4.33 -15.01 12.25
N LEU A 67 3.74 -15.48 11.14
CA LEU A 67 4.42 -16.36 10.18
C LEU A 67 5.40 -15.61 9.27
N THR A 68 5.11 -14.33 8.96
CA THR A 68 5.87 -13.57 7.93
C THR A 68 6.84 -12.55 8.53
N GLU A 69 6.83 -12.34 9.85
CA GLU A 69 7.66 -11.37 10.60
C GLU A 69 7.72 -9.95 9.98
N ARG A 70 6.75 -9.60 9.13
CA ARG A 70 6.57 -8.29 8.51
C ARG A 70 5.10 -7.91 8.58
N ASP A 71 4.82 -6.76 9.17
CA ASP A 71 3.47 -6.23 9.24
C ASP A 71 3.18 -5.42 7.97
N VAL A 72 2.71 -6.11 6.93
CA VAL A 72 2.39 -5.51 5.62
C VAL A 72 1.48 -4.28 5.74
N ARG A 73 0.69 -4.18 6.81
CA ARG A 73 -0.18 -3.02 7.06
C ARG A 73 0.63 -1.79 7.45
N LEU A 74 1.61 -1.94 8.33
CA LEU A 74 2.44 -0.82 8.79
C LEU A 74 3.26 -0.27 7.62
N ASP A 75 3.86 -1.15 6.83
CA ASP A 75 4.64 -0.76 5.66
C ASP A 75 3.80 0.04 4.65
N VAL A 76 2.56 -0.42 4.36
CA VAL A 76 1.65 0.30 3.45
C VAL A 76 1.25 1.67 4.00
N TYR A 77 0.98 1.78 5.31
CA TYR A 77 0.65 3.06 5.93
C TYR A 77 1.85 4.03 5.96
N GLU A 78 3.06 3.54 6.21
CA GLU A 78 4.28 4.37 6.19
C GLU A 78 4.60 4.87 4.77
N ASP A 79 4.44 4.01 3.76
CA ASP A 79 4.62 4.38 2.35
C ASP A 79 3.62 5.48 1.93
N GLU A 80 2.36 5.41 2.40
CA GLU A 80 1.33 6.42 2.10
C GLU A 80 1.57 7.75 2.85
N ILE A 81 2.05 7.70 4.10
CA ILE A 81 2.45 8.90 4.85
C ILE A 81 3.62 9.60 4.18
N LYS A 82 4.67 8.87 3.79
CA LYS A 82 5.82 9.46 3.08
C LYS A 82 5.40 10.17 1.80
N ARG A 83 4.48 9.56 1.05
CA ARG A 83 3.99 10.14 -0.20
C ARG A 83 3.21 11.44 0.05
N LEU A 84 2.41 11.50 1.11
CA LEU A 84 1.75 12.73 1.55
C LEU A 84 2.74 13.79 2.03
N GLU A 85 3.78 13.41 2.77
CA GLU A 85 4.84 14.33 3.19
C GLU A 85 5.52 14.96 1.97
N GLU A 86 5.87 14.17 0.95
CA GLU A 86 6.46 14.67 -0.30
C GLU A 86 5.53 15.65 -1.05
N GLU A 87 4.20 15.45 -0.99
CA GLU A 87 3.23 16.34 -1.63
C GLU A 87 2.93 17.62 -0.82
N VAL A 88 3.05 17.58 0.51
CA VAL A 88 2.74 18.71 1.41
C VAL A 88 3.98 19.56 1.72
N LEU A 89 5.19 19.03 1.50
CA LEU A 89 6.45 19.76 1.71
C LEU A 89 6.61 20.89 0.67
N PRO A 90 6.63 22.17 1.09
CA PRO A 90 6.84 23.28 0.19
C PRO A 90 8.28 23.27 -0.35
N PHE A 91 8.45 23.54 -1.65
CA PHE A 91 9.72 23.52 -2.39
C PHE A 91 10.80 24.54 -1.95
N GLY A 92 10.69 25.14 -0.75
CA GLY A 92 11.63 26.14 -0.25
C GLY A 92 12.26 25.84 1.11
N LEU A 93 11.89 24.76 1.80
CA LEU A 93 12.36 24.50 3.17
C LEU A 93 13.65 23.67 3.25
N ILE A 94 13.94 22.83 2.25
CA ILE A 94 15.17 22.00 2.22
C ILE A 94 16.43 22.88 2.07
N SER A 95 16.37 23.96 1.29
CA SER A 95 17.53 24.85 1.10
C SER A 95 17.87 25.69 2.33
N SER A 96 16.93 25.90 3.26
CA SER A 96 17.15 26.80 4.41
C SER A 96 17.79 26.11 5.61
N LEU A 97 17.78 24.77 5.67
CA LEU A 97 18.35 24.02 6.79
C LEU A 97 19.81 23.63 6.57
N GLU A 98 20.31 23.74 5.33
CA GLU A 98 21.71 23.47 4.99
C GLU A 98 22.63 24.69 5.17
N ASP A 99 22.07 25.90 5.38
CA ASP A 99 22.84 27.17 5.45
C ASP A 99 23.02 27.74 6.88
N ASP A 100 22.53 27.07 7.94
CA ASP A 100 22.69 27.52 9.33
C ASP A 100 23.83 26.78 10.08
N GLU A 101 24.97 26.57 9.41
CA GLU A 101 26.26 26.28 10.06
C GLU A 101 27.12 27.56 10.15
N ASP A 102 26.67 28.59 10.88
CA ASP A 102 27.57 29.67 11.32
C ASP A 102 27.13 30.27 12.68
N THR A 103 27.86 29.88 13.74
CA THR A 103 27.72 30.32 15.15
C THR A 103 27.97 31.83 15.35
N PRO A 104 27.51 32.53 16.44
CA PRO A 104 28.26 32.50 17.71
C PRO A 104 27.49 32.81 19.04
N GLY A 105 27.99 32.21 20.14
CA GLY A 105 28.24 32.91 21.42
C GLY A 105 27.07 33.13 22.41
N TRP A 106 26.95 32.27 23.41
CA TRP A 106 26.17 32.54 24.63
C TRP A 106 26.78 33.70 25.43
N GLN A 107 26.03 34.78 25.63
CA GLN A 107 26.35 35.79 26.66
C GLN A 107 25.56 35.51 27.94
N GLU A 108 26.31 35.20 28.99
CA GLU A 108 25.85 34.94 30.36
C GLU A 108 25.35 36.26 30.99
N VAL A 109 24.07 36.29 31.40
CA VAL A 109 23.46 37.47 32.05
C VAL A 109 23.43 37.23 33.56
N ARG A 110 24.08 38.15 34.27
CA ARG A 110 24.35 38.16 35.72
C ARG A 110 23.12 38.49 36.56
#